data_AF-A0A7V9IFY0-F1
#
_entry.id   AF-A0A7V9IFY0-F1
#
_cell.length_a   1.000
_cell.length_b   1.000
_cell.length_c   1.000
_cell.angle_alpha   90.00
_cell.angle_beta   90.00
_cell.angle_gamma   90.00
#
_symmetry.space_group_name_H-M   'P 1'
#
loop_
_entity.id
_entity.type
_entity.pdbx_description
1 polymer ?
#
loop_
_entity_poly.entity_id
_entity_poly.type
_entity_poly.pdbx_seq_one_letter_code
_entity_poly.pdbx_strand_id
1 'polypeptide(L)'
;MPIAVVLALVLALAWRERGSIVAADWLPYAILLGCLLSTVVLFAEGIPRPSRLTLAAFTGLSALAAWTALSLIWSPVPSLARDEALLIALYALTVITPPLILRSDGERLLALAAVVLGLGAVAVATGAVLVLGESPQDHFRGGRLYFPITYVNAEAALALVGVWPALALAARRDGV
;
A
#
# COMPACT_ATOMS: atom_id res chain seq x y z
N MET A 1 -8.00 -2.90 18.32
CA MET A 1 -7.30 -4.21 18.23
C MET A 1 -6.97 -4.61 16.79
N PRO A 2 -7.89 -4.57 15.79
CA PRO A 2 -7.59 -4.98 14.40
C PRO A 2 -6.56 -4.07 13.70
N ILE A 3 -6.67 -2.76 13.92
CA ILE A 3 -5.82 -1.75 13.29
C ILE A 3 -4.35 -1.86 13.75
N ALA A 4 -4.10 -2.20 15.01
CA ALA A 4 -2.75 -2.38 15.54
C ALA A 4 -2.06 -3.63 14.97
N VAL A 5 -2.80 -4.71 14.74
CA VAL A 5 -2.29 -5.93 14.11
C VAL A 5 -2.00 -5.69 12.63
N VAL A 6 -2.89 -4.99 11.92
CA VAL A 6 -2.67 -4.58 10.52
C VAL A 6 -1.46 -3.66 10.42
N LEU A 7 -1.32 -2.69 11.32
CA LEU A 7 -0.14 -1.83 11.40
C LEU A 7 1.14 -2.61 11.66
N ALA A 8 1.14 -3.52 12.64
CA ALA A 8 2.31 -4.33 12.95
C ALA A 8 2.72 -5.22 11.77
N LEU A 9 1.75 -5.79 11.04
CA LEU A 9 2.00 -6.57 9.83
C LEU A 9 2.56 -5.71 8.69
N VAL A 10 2.02 -4.51 8.47
CA VAL A 10 2.52 -3.56 7.46
C VAL A 10 3.93 -3.07 7.79
N LEU A 11 4.21 -2.78 9.06
CA LEU A 11 5.54 -2.39 9.54
C LEU A 11 6.55 -3.54 9.41
N ALA A 12 6.16 -4.76 9.75
CA ALA A 12 6.99 -5.95 9.56
C ALA A 12 7.25 -6.25 8.07
N LEU A 13 6.29 -5.94 7.21
CA LEU A 13 6.41 -6.10 5.76
C LEU A 13 7.33 -5.07 5.10
N ALA A 14 7.31 -3.82 5.57
CA ALA A 14 8.19 -2.77 5.08
C ALA A 14 9.68 -3.12 5.26
N TRP A 15 9.99 -4.03 6.20
CA TRP A 15 11.33 -4.54 6.48
C TRP A 15 11.70 -5.84 5.75
N ARG A 16 10.85 -6.33 4.82
CA ARG A 16 11.13 -7.55 4.06
C ARG A 16 11.97 -7.24 2.81
N GLU A 17 13.18 -7.81 2.77
CA GLU A 17 14.36 -7.47 1.95
C GLU A 17 14.24 -7.28 0.42
N ARG A 18 13.10 -7.49 -0.25
CA ARG A 18 12.98 -7.36 -1.73
C ARG A 18 11.80 -6.50 -2.20
N GLY A 19 11.16 -5.84 -1.25
CA GLY A 19 9.74 -5.51 -1.18
C GLY A 19 9.13 -4.57 -2.23
N SER A 20 9.08 -4.96 -3.51
CA SER A 20 8.05 -4.42 -4.41
C SER A 20 7.91 -5.14 -5.75
N ILE A 21 8.97 -5.70 -6.33
CA ILE A 21 8.91 -6.24 -7.70
C ILE A 21 8.62 -7.75 -7.71
N VAL A 22 9.14 -8.48 -6.73
CA VAL A 22 9.02 -9.94 -6.73
C VAL A 22 7.64 -10.34 -6.20
N ALA A 23 6.92 -11.15 -6.97
CA ALA A 23 5.57 -11.60 -6.61
C ALA A 23 5.49 -12.23 -5.21
N ALA A 24 6.54 -12.93 -4.77
CA ALA A 24 6.60 -13.56 -3.45
C ALA A 24 6.49 -12.57 -2.27
N ASP A 25 6.75 -11.27 -2.50
CA ASP A 25 6.67 -10.24 -1.47
C ASP A 25 5.25 -9.73 -1.25
N TRP A 26 4.42 -9.67 -2.31
CA TRP A 26 3.10 -9.04 -2.26
C TRP A 26 1.93 -9.98 -2.56
N LEU A 27 2.14 -11.09 -3.27
CA LEU A 27 1.07 -11.99 -3.73
C LEU A 27 0.26 -12.63 -2.58
N PRO A 28 0.87 -13.08 -1.46
CA PRO A 28 0.08 -13.56 -0.32
C PRO A 28 -0.89 -12.50 0.22
N TYR A 29 -0.49 -11.23 0.23
CA TYR A 29 -1.33 -10.12 0.67
C TYR A 29 -2.45 -9.82 -0.33
N ALA A 30 -2.18 -9.96 -1.63
CA ALA A 30 -3.21 -9.86 -2.65
C ALA A 30 -4.29 -10.93 -2.51
N ILE A 31 -3.90 -12.18 -2.24
CA ILE A 31 -4.84 -13.28 -2.01
C ILE A 31 -5.68 -13.00 -0.75
N LEU A 32 -5.03 -12.65 0.36
CA LEU A 32 -5.73 -12.34 1.62
C LEU A 32 -6.71 -11.18 1.46
N LEU A 33 -6.31 -10.11 0.77
CA LEU A 33 -7.19 -8.96 0.51
C LEU A 33 -8.36 -9.33 -0.41
N GLY A 34 -8.11 -10.12 -1.46
CA GLY A 34 -9.16 -10.62 -2.35
C GLY A 34 -10.18 -11.47 -1.60
N CYS A 35 -9.72 -12.36 -0.71
CA CYS A 35 -10.60 -13.17 0.14
C CYS A 35 -11.41 -12.29 1.10
N LEU A 36 -10.77 -11.35 1.79
CA LEU A 36 -11.45 -10.41 2.69
C LEU A 36 -12.55 -9.63 1.97
N LEU A 37 -12.24 -9.06 0.80
CA LEU A 37 -13.21 -8.30 0.02
C LEU A 37 -14.35 -9.17 -0.50
N SER A 38 -14.05 -10.40 -0.93
CA SER A 38 -15.08 -11.36 -1.33
C SER A 38 -16.02 -11.66 -0.15
N THR A 39 -15.49 -11.85 1.06
CA THR A 39 -16.31 -12.03 2.26
C THR A 39 -17.18 -10.81 2.56
N VAL A 40 -16.62 -9.59 2.46
CA VAL A 40 -17.39 -8.36 2.67
C VAL A 40 -18.52 -8.22 1.64
N VAL A 41 -18.23 -8.43 0.36
CA VAL A 41 -19.22 -8.30 -0.72
C VAL A 41 -20.32 -9.36 -0.63
N LEU A 42 -19.98 -10.59 -0.24
CA LEU A 42 -20.93 -11.70 -0.19
C LEU A 42 -21.79 -11.73 1.08
N PHE A 43 -21.26 -11.27 2.22
CA PHE A 43 -21.90 -11.48 3.52
C PHE A 43 -22.19 -10.20 4.31
N ALA A 44 -21.63 -9.05 3.95
CA ALA A 44 -21.90 -7.83 4.70
C ALA A 44 -23.21 -7.19 4.25
N GLU A 45 -24.10 -6.94 5.20
CA GLU A 45 -25.27 -6.09 4.98
C GLU A 45 -24.89 -4.60 5.09
N GLY A 46 -25.55 -3.77 4.28
CA GLY A 46 -25.41 -2.31 4.35
C GLY A 46 -24.03 -1.79 3.91
N ILE A 47 -23.44 -2.38 2.86
CA ILE A 47 -22.14 -1.94 2.32
C ILE A 47 -22.20 -0.45 1.95
N PRO A 48 -21.34 0.42 2.52
CA PRO A 48 -21.32 1.82 2.18
C PRO A 48 -21.01 2.03 0.70
N ARG A 49 -21.66 3.01 0.07
CA ARG A 49 -21.41 3.31 -1.34
C ARG A 49 -20.08 4.04 -1.51
N PRO A 50 -19.14 3.51 -2.31
CA PRO A 50 -17.91 4.22 -2.62
C PRO A 50 -18.18 5.54 -3.36
N SER A 51 -17.30 6.52 -3.18
CA SER A 51 -17.41 7.80 -3.89
C SER A 51 -17.19 7.61 -5.40
N ARG A 52 -17.69 8.54 -6.21
CA ARG A 52 -17.46 8.53 -7.68
C ARG A 52 -15.97 8.52 -8.02
N LEU A 53 -15.16 9.25 -7.28
CA LEU A 53 -13.72 9.31 -7.49
C LEU A 53 -13.06 7.96 -7.17
N THR A 54 -13.46 7.31 -6.07
CA THR A 54 -12.98 5.97 -5.72
C THR A 54 -13.36 4.96 -6.81
N LEU A 55 -14.60 5.01 -7.31
CA LEU A 55 -15.04 4.13 -8.40
C LEU A 55 -14.30 4.39 -9.71
N ALA A 56 -14.00 5.65 -10.03
CA ALA A 56 -13.20 6.01 -11.20
C ALA A 56 -11.76 5.47 -11.08
N ALA A 57 -11.13 5.63 -9.92
CA ALA A 57 -9.79 5.10 -9.65
C ALA A 57 -9.76 3.56 -9.70
N PHE A 58 -10.73 2.90 -9.05
CA PHE A 58 -10.87 1.44 -9.10
C PHE A 58 -11.07 0.93 -10.52
N THR A 59 -11.98 1.55 -11.28
CA THR A 59 -12.25 1.17 -12.68
C THR A 59 -11.04 1.40 -13.56
N GLY A 60 -10.36 2.55 -13.42
CA GLY A 60 -9.15 2.87 -14.19
C GLY A 60 -8.01 1.89 -13.92
N LEU A 61 -7.75 1.56 -12.66
CA LEU A 61 -6.75 0.56 -12.28
C LEU A 61 -7.13 -0.84 -12.76
N SER A 62 -8.40 -1.22 -12.66
CA SER A 62 -8.89 -2.52 -13.16
C SER A 62 -8.77 -2.63 -14.67
N ALA A 63 -9.09 -1.57 -15.40
CA ALA A 63 -8.93 -1.50 -16.85
C ALA A 63 -7.45 -1.58 -17.25
N LEU A 64 -6.57 -0.89 -16.51
CA LEU A 64 -5.13 -0.98 -16.71
C LEU A 64 -4.61 -2.39 -16.42
N ALA A 65 -5.05 -3.03 -15.34
CA ALA A 65 -4.69 -4.41 -15.02
C ALA A 65 -5.13 -5.37 -16.13
N ALA A 66 -6.36 -5.22 -16.64
CA ALA A 66 -6.86 -6.01 -17.76
C ALA A 66 -6.07 -5.78 -19.04
N TRP A 67 -5.70 -4.53 -19.35
CA TRP A 67 -4.86 -4.19 -20.49
C TRP A 67 -3.47 -4.82 -20.36
N THR A 68 -2.84 -4.71 -19.19
CA THR A 68 -1.55 -5.36 -18.90
C THR A 68 -1.68 -6.88 -19.01
N ALA A 69 -2.79 -7.47 -18.59
CA ALA A 69 -3.05 -8.89 -18.75
C ALA A 69 -3.22 -9.31 -20.23
N LEU A 70 -3.89 -8.48 -21.05
CA LEU A 70 -3.99 -8.73 -22.49
C LEU A 70 -2.61 -8.69 -23.16
N SER A 71 -1.70 -7.85 -22.65
CA SER A 71 -0.34 -7.76 -23.19
C SER A 71 0.48 -9.04 -23.08
N LEU A 72 0.05 -10.02 -22.28
CA LEU A 72 0.67 -11.35 -22.26
C LEU A 72 0.71 -11.99 -23.66
N ILE A 73 -0.26 -11.66 -24.53
CA ILE A 73 -0.38 -12.23 -25.88
C ILE A 73 0.81 -11.85 -26.77
N TRP A 74 1.38 -10.66 -26.57
CA TRP A 74 2.47 -10.13 -27.41
C TRP A 74 3.73 -9.75 -26.64
N SER A 75 3.77 -9.99 -25.32
CA SER A 75 4.92 -9.65 -24.48
C SER A 75 6.09 -10.60 -24.75
N PRO A 76 7.33 -10.10 -24.90
CA PRO A 76 8.52 -10.93 -24.94
C PRO A 76 8.81 -11.61 -23.59
N VAL A 77 8.17 -11.16 -22.49
CA VAL A 77 8.30 -11.74 -21.14
C VAL A 77 6.90 -11.85 -20.51
N PRO A 78 6.09 -12.85 -20.88
CA PRO A 78 4.69 -12.97 -20.41
C PRO A 78 4.54 -13.11 -18.89
N SER A 79 5.52 -13.74 -18.21
CA SER A 79 5.52 -13.87 -16.76
C SER A 79 5.59 -12.52 -16.04
N LEU A 80 6.40 -11.59 -16.54
CA LEU A 80 6.51 -10.25 -15.97
C LEU A 80 5.22 -9.45 -16.19
N ALA A 81 4.62 -9.54 -17.38
CA ALA A 81 3.33 -8.91 -17.67
C ALA A 81 2.23 -9.44 -16.75
N ARG A 82 2.22 -10.75 -16.45
CA ARG A 82 1.28 -11.37 -15.52
C ARG A 82 1.44 -10.80 -14.11
N ASP A 83 2.66 -10.78 -13.61
CA ASP A 83 2.95 -10.34 -12.24
C ASP A 83 2.61 -8.85 -12.08
N GLU A 84 2.90 -8.02 -13.09
CA GLU A 84 2.51 -6.61 -13.12
C GLU A 84 0.99 -6.42 -13.16
N ALA A 85 0.26 -7.20 -13.99
CA ALA A 85 -1.20 -7.13 -14.04
C ALA A 85 -1.83 -7.45 -12.67
N LEU A 86 -1.31 -8.46 -11.97
CA LEU A 86 -1.75 -8.84 -10.64
C LEU A 86 -1.41 -7.77 -9.59
N LEU A 87 -0.26 -7.11 -9.69
CA LEU A 87 0.13 -6.00 -8.82
C LEU A 87 -0.79 -4.78 -9.02
N ILE A 88 -1.13 -4.44 -10.26
CA ILE A 88 -2.08 -3.36 -10.56
C ILE A 88 -3.49 -3.71 -10.04
N ALA A 89 -3.91 -4.97 -10.16
CA ALA A 89 -5.16 -5.44 -9.58
C ALA A 89 -5.14 -5.30 -8.04
N LEU A 90 -4.03 -5.61 -7.37
CA LEU A 90 -3.85 -5.36 -5.94
C LEU A 90 -4.02 -3.86 -5.61
N TYR A 91 -3.48 -2.95 -6.42
CA TYR A 91 -3.71 -1.52 -6.22
C TYR A 91 -5.19 -1.13 -6.34
N ALA A 92 -5.91 -1.69 -7.31
CA ALA A 92 -7.34 -1.48 -7.45
C ALA A 92 -8.11 -1.94 -6.19
N LEU A 93 -7.82 -3.16 -5.70
CA LEU A 93 -8.41 -3.68 -4.47
C LEU A 93 -8.08 -2.81 -3.26
N THR A 94 -6.83 -2.33 -3.16
CA THR A 94 -6.40 -1.45 -2.07
C THR A 94 -7.20 -0.15 -2.04
N VAL A 95 -7.45 0.47 -3.21
CA VAL A 95 -8.22 1.72 -3.30
C VAL A 95 -9.69 1.53 -2.93
N ILE A 96 -10.32 0.44 -3.33
CA ILE A 96 -11.75 0.20 -3.06
C ILE A 96 -11.99 -0.32 -1.63
N THR A 97 -10.98 -0.86 -0.95
CA THR A 97 -11.14 -1.49 0.36
C THR A 97 -11.65 -0.54 1.46
N PRO A 98 -11.01 0.61 1.75
CA PRO A 98 -11.42 1.48 2.85
C PRO A 98 -12.91 1.88 2.82
N PRO A 99 -13.50 2.34 1.69
CA PRO A 99 -14.91 2.71 1.68
C PRO A 99 -15.87 1.53 1.84
N LEU A 100 -15.44 0.28 1.60
CA LEU A 100 -16.28 -0.90 1.79
C LEU A 100 -16.27 -1.40 3.24
N ILE A 101 -15.17 -1.18 3.97
CA ILE A 101 -14.99 -1.74 5.33
C ILE A 101 -15.11 -0.71 6.45
N LEU A 102 -14.79 0.57 6.19
CA LEU A 102 -14.82 1.64 7.20
C LEU A 102 -16.17 2.35 7.16
N ARG A 103 -16.97 2.17 8.21
CA ARG A 103 -18.38 2.57 8.28
C ARG A 103 -18.58 3.95 8.88
N SER A 104 -17.74 4.35 9.83
CA SER A 104 -17.84 5.63 10.54
C SER A 104 -16.68 6.58 10.24
N ASP A 105 -16.90 7.88 10.45
CA ASP A 105 -15.83 8.88 10.31
C ASP A 105 -14.73 8.71 11.36
N GLY A 106 -15.07 8.19 12.55
CA GLY A 106 -14.09 7.83 13.57
C GLY A 106 -13.18 6.67 13.13
N GLU A 107 -13.73 5.63 12.51
CA GLU A 107 -12.94 4.53 11.94
C GLU A 107 -12.03 5.00 10.81
N ARG A 108 -12.53 5.88 9.93
CA ARG A 108 -11.75 6.47 8.85
C ARG A 108 -10.60 7.32 9.38
N LEU A 109 -10.87 8.14 10.40
CA LEU A 109 -9.85 8.95 11.05
C LEU A 109 -8.79 8.07 11.73
N LEU A 110 -9.22 7.03 12.45
CA LEU A 110 -8.29 6.12 13.12
C LEU A 110 -7.43 5.33 12.13
N ALA A 111 -8.02 4.87 11.01
CA ALA A 111 -7.28 4.21 9.94
C ALA A 111 -6.27 5.15 9.28
N LEU A 112 -6.66 6.40 9.04
CA LEU A 112 -5.77 7.42 8.48
C LEU A 112 -4.59 7.72 9.42
N ALA A 113 -4.89 7.95 10.70
CA ALA A 113 -3.88 8.19 11.74
C ALA A 113 -2.94 6.99 11.89
N ALA A 114 -3.48 5.77 11.85
CA ALA A 114 -2.70 4.55 11.85
C ALA A 114 -1.70 4.51 10.69
N VAL A 115 -2.16 4.72 9.45
CA VAL A 115 -1.28 4.74 8.26
C VAL A 115 -0.19 5.79 8.40
N VAL A 116 -0.53 7.01 8.83
CA VAL A 116 0.45 8.10 9.00
C VAL A 116 1.47 7.77 10.09
N LEU A 117 1.04 7.26 11.24
CA LEU A 117 1.95 6.85 12.31
C LEU A 117 2.85 5.69 11.88
N GLY A 118 2.31 4.72 11.15
CA GLY A 118 3.08 3.60 10.62
C GLY A 118 4.18 4.06 9.67
N LEU A 119 3.83 4.89 8.67
CA LEU A 119 4.81 5.42 7.71
C LEU A 119 5.83 6.34 8.38
N GLY A 120 5.39 7.16 9.33
CA GLY A 120 6.27 8.00 10.15
C GLY A 120 7.25 7.16 10.98
N ALA A 121 6.78 6.06 11.58
CA ALA A 121 7.62 5.14 12.33
C ALA A 121 8.67 4.46 11.45
N VAL A 122 8.31 4.05 10.21
CA VAL A 122 9.29 3.54 9.24
C VAL A 122 10.33 4.61 8.93
N ALA A 123 9.92 5.84 8.62
CA ALA A 123 10.85 6.92 8.30
C ALA A 123 11.82 7.24 9.46
N VAL A 124 11.31 7.29 10.70
CA VAL A 124 12.13 7.49 11.91
C VAL A 124 13.10 6.32 12.13
N ALA A 125 12.63 5.08 11.99
CA ALA A 125 13.48 3.89 12.13
C ALA A 125 14.58 3.87 11.06
N THR A 126 14.25 4.18 9.81
CA THR A 126 15.22 4.34 8.72
C THR A 126 16.25 5.41 9.05
N GLY A 127 15.81 6.59 9.50
CA GLY A 127 16.70 7.67 9.92
C GLY A 127 17.62 7.27 11.09
N ALA A 128 17.10 6.52 12.06
CA ALA A 128 17.89 6.01 13.18
C ALA A 128 18.99 5.04 12.71
N VAL A 129 18.69 4.13 11.77
CA VAL A 129 19.70 3.25 11.16
C VAL A 129 20.78 4.06 10.45
N LEU A 130 20.40 5.10 9.70
CA LEU A 130 21.35 5.94 8.97
C LEU A 130 22.24 6.81 9.88
N VAL A 131 21.74 7.23 11.04
CA VAL A 131 22.48 8.10 11.97
C VAL A 131 23.31 7.29 12.97
N LEU A 132 22.81 6.14 13.42
CA LEU A 132 23.42 5.35 14.49
C LEU A 132 24.20 4.13 13.97
N GLY A 133 24.03 3.75 12.71
CA GLY A 133 24.71 2.61 12.10
C GLY A 133 26.18 2.89 11.76
N GLU A 134 27.00 1.85 11.78
CA GLU A 134 28.45 1.95 11.50
C GLU A 134 28.75 2.24 10.01
N SER A 135 27.89 1.74 9.10
CA SER A 135 28.09 1.83 7.64
C SER A 135 26.87 2.40 6.91
N PRO A 136 26.48 3.66 7.15
CA PRO A 136 25.28 4.24 6.54
C PRO A 136 25.33 4.29 5.01
N GLN A 137 26.54 4.29 4.43
CA GLN A 137 26.78 4.31 2.99
C GLN A 137 26.22 3.05 2.29
N ASP A 138 26.16 1.91 2.99
CA ASP A 138 25.70 0.63 2.44
C ASP A 138 24.20 0.64 2.13
N HIS A 139 23.47 1.60 2.71
CA HIS A 139 22.03 1.80 2.48
C HIS A 139 21.73 2.66 1.25
N PHE A 140 22.76 3.11 0.51
CA PHE A 140 22.61 3.91 -0.70
C PHE A 140 23.09 3.17 -1.95
N ARG A 141 22.31 3.27 -3.04
CA ARG A 141 22.66 2.71 -4.35
C ARG A 141 22.70 3.80 -5.41
N GLY A 142 23.91 4.22 -5.79
CA GLY A 142 24.12 5.34 -6.72
C GLY A 142 23.60 6.66 -6.14
N GLY A 143 23.88 6.92 -4.85
CA GLY A 143 23.46 8.14 -4.14
C GLY A 143 21.97 8.20 -3.77
N ARG A 144 21.21 7.13 -4.03
CA ARG A 144 19.78 7.06 -3.71
C ARG A 144 19.55 6.08 -2.57
N LEU A 145 18.69 6.45 -1.62
CA LEU A 145 18.29 5.57 -0.53
C LEU A 145 17.67 4.29 -1.12
N TYR A 146 18.14 3.13 -0.66
CA TYR A 146 17.75 1.79 -1.14
C TYR A 146 17.42 0.86 0.05
N PHE A 147 16.98 1.47 1.15
CA PHE A 147 16.68 0.81 2.42
C PHE A 147 15.53 1.59 3.10
N PRO A 148 14.59 0.90 3.79
CA PRO A 148 14.51 -0.54 4.00
C PRO A 148 14.00 -1.30 2.76
N ILE A 149 13.39 -0.61 1.79
CA ILE A 149 12.97 -1.24 0.55
C ILE A 149 14.11 -1.18 -0.46
N THR A 150 14.58 -2.36 -0.85
CA THR A 150 15.62 -2.56 -1.87
C THR A 150 15.08 -2.37 -3.30
N TYR A 151 14.23 -1.36 -3.49
CA TYR A 151 13.80 -0.88 -4.79
C TYR A 151 13.53 0.61 -4.66
N VAL A 152 14.43 1.43 -5.22
CA VAL A 152 14.46 2.89 -5.00
C VAL A 152 13.11 3.55 -5.28
N ASN A 153 12.37 3.10 -6.30
CA ASN A 153 11.08 3.70 -6.64
C ASN A 153 9.98 3.34 -5.63
N ALA A 154 9.99 2.12 -5.08
CA ALA A 154 9.06 1.75 -4.02
C ALA A 154 9.40 2.42 -2.69
N GLU A 155 10.70 2.56 -2.37
CA GLU A 155 11.15 3.35 -1.22
C GLU A 155 10.64 4.81 -1.32
N ALA A 156 10.82 5.45 -2.48
CA ALA A 156 10.30 6.79 -2.72
C ALA A 156 8.77 6.86 -2.64
N ALA A 157 8.05 5.87 -3.18
CA ALA A 157 6.60 5.81 -3.11
C ALA A 157 6.11 5.65 -1.66
N LEU A 158 6.75 4.80 -0.86
CA LEU A 158 6.44 4.61 0.56
C LEU A 158 6.63 5.92 1.34
N ALA A 159 7.71 6.65 1.09
CA ALA A 159 7.95 7.94 1.73
C ALA A 159 6.88 8.99 1.37
N LEU A 160 6.43 9.01 0.11
CA LEU A 160 5.48 10.02 -0.38
C LEU A 160 4.02 9.71 -0.05
N VAL A 161 3.62 8.43 0.01
CA VAL A 161 2.20 8.05 0.19
C VAL A 161 1.64 8.55 1.53
N GLY A 162 2.50 8.70 2.54
CA GLY A 162 2.14 9.21 3.87
C GLY A 162 2.02 10.74 3.96
N VAL A 163 2.55 11.49 2.99
CA VAL A 163 2.61 12.96 3.05
C VAL A 163 1.22 13.58 3.00
N TRP A 164 0.42 13.22 1.99
CA TRP A 164 -0.93 13.76 1.83
C TRP A 164 -1.87 13.45 3.00
N PRO A 165 -1.97 12.21 3.50
CA PRO A 165 -2.82 11.93 4.65
C PRO A 165 -2.31 12.62 5.93
N ALA A 166 -1.00 12.77 6.12
CA ALA A 166 -0.45 13.51 7.25
C ALA A 166 -0.80 15.00 7.20
N LEU A 167 -0.67 15.63 6.03
CA LEU A 167 -1.09 17.02 5.82
C LEU A 167 -2.59 17.19 6.03
N ALA A 168 -3.40 16.26 5.51
CA ALA A 168 -4.85 16.28 5.69
C ALA A 168 -5.21 16.21 7.18
N LEU A 169 -4.58 15.32 7.96
CA LEU A 169 -4.78 15.23 9.41
C LEU A 169 -4.34 16.50 10.14
N ALA A 170 -3.15 17.01 9.84
CA ALA A 170 -2.60 18.20 10.49
C ALA A 170 -3.38 19.49 10.18
N ALA A 171 -4.01 19.57 9.00
CA ALA A 171 -4.82 20.71 8.60
C ALA A 171 -6.23 20.71 9.21
N ARG A 172 -6.66 19.61 9.86
CA ARG A 172 -7.97 19.57 10.54
C ARG A 172 -7.97 20.54 11.71
N ARG A 173 -9.04 21.33 11.80
CA ARG A 173 -9.25 22.29 12.90
C ARG A 173 -10.09 21.71 14.04
N ASP A 174 -10.58 20.48 13.86
CA ASP A 174 -11.38 19.77 14.85
C ASP A 174 -10.41 19.07 15.81
N GLY A 175 -9.98 19.80 16.84
CA GLY A 175 -9.34 19.18 18.00
C GLY A 175 -10.41 18.45 18.81
N VAL A 176 -10.55 17.14 18.59
CA VAL A 176 -11.53 16.24 19.22
C VAL A 176 -12.99 16.46 18.77
#